data_AF-A0A4Z2GWA6-F1
#
_entry.id   AF-A0A4Z2GWA6-F1
#
_cell.length_a   1.000
_cell.length_b   1.000
_cell.length_c   1.000
_cell.angle_alpha   90.00
_cell.angle_beta   90.00
_cell.angle_gamma   90.00
#
_symmetry.space_group_name_H-M   'P 1'
#
loop_
_entity.id
_entity.type
_entity.pdbx_description
1 polymer ?
#
loop_
_entity_poly.entity_id
_entity_poly.type
_entity_poly.pdbx_seq_one_letter_code
_entity_poly.pdbx_strand_id
1 'polypeptide(L)'
;MRVEEVREEEQRLQRRVKELLSQRREEEIRVTTHRAELKHLLQELLVEQQVLEGVKNKRTQRLQQLHKVKEQLDKREEELDKRKKALDKREEELDKRKKALDKREEELDKRKEALDKRKEEVDIMMDRGDEKRELNESHRKTELQEKCEVEMQKELRQQEDHLRARLRCSLWNQEENLKERKLETQESSGTPRPSGHAGLTAHTHKDTHTHKDTHSPFSSCSGALEQIT
;
A
#
# COMPACT_ATOMS: atom_id res chain seq x y z
N MET A 1 -119.04 -8.57 99.88
CA MET A 1 -117.73 -9.09 100.30
C MET A 1 -117.29 -10.31 99.50
N ARG A 2 -117.54 -11.58 99.88
CA ARG A 2 -116.93 -12.74 99.18
C ARG A 2 -117.18 -12.84 97.66
N VAL A 3 -118.37 -12.48 97.18
CA VAL A 3 -118.71 -12.53 95.73
C VAL A 3 -118.04 -11.39 94.95
N GLU A 4 -117.83 -10.24 95.56
CA GLU A 4 -117.15 -9.09 94.93
C GLU A 4 -115.64 -9.31 94.85
N GLU A 5 -115.04 -9.88 95.90
CA GLU A 5 -113.63 -10.28 95.93
C GLU A 5 -113.32 -11.27 94.80
N VAL A 6 -114.17 -12.31 94.63
CA VAL A 6 -114.02 -13.29 93.54
C VAL A 6 -114.15 -12.64 92.16
N ARG A 7 -115.05 -11.67 91.98
CA ARG A 7 -115.19 -10.94 90.70
C ARG A 7 -113.99 -10.05 90.41
N GLU A 8 -113.43 -9.38 91.41
CA GLU A 8 -112.22 -8.58 91.25
C GLU A 8 -111.00 -9.45 90.91
N GLU A 9 -110.86 -10.60 91.58
CA GLU A 9 -109.82 -11.57 91.26
C GLU A 9 -109.97 -12.15 89.86
N GLU A 10 -111.19 -12.48 89.44
CA GLU A 10 -111.48 -12.90 88.06
C GLU A 10 -111.06 -11.81 87.05
N GLN A 11 -111.42 -10.55 87.29
CA GLN A 11 -110.99 -9.43 86.43
C GLN A 11 -109.48 -9.20 86.44
N ARG A 12 -108.79 -9.42 87.57
CA ARG A 12 -107.32 -9.35 87.65
C ARG A 12 -106.68 -10.46 86.84
N LEU A 13 -107.17 -11.69 86.97
CA LEU A 13 -106.69 -12.85 86.22
C LEU A 13 -106.97 -12.71 84.72
N GLN A 14 -108.16 -12.23 84.33
CA GLN A 14 -108.49 -11.95 82.92
C GLN A 14 -107.55 -10.91 82.31
N ARG A 15 -107.23 -9.83 83.05
CA ARG A 15 -106.23 -8.84 82.63
C ARG A 15 -104.84 -9.47 82.46
N ARG A 16 -104.41 -10.29 83.43
CA ARG A 16 -103.11 -10.96 83.39
C ARG A 16 -102.99 -11.94 82.22
N VAL A 17 -104.03 -12.72 81.95
CA VAL A 17 -104.08 -13.64 80.80
C VAL A 17 -103.98 -12.88 79.48
N LYS A 18 -104.69 -11.75 79.33
CA LYS A 18 -104.61 -10.90 78.13
C LYS A 18 -103.21 -10.34 77.92
N GLU A 19 -102.55 -9.90 79.00
CA GLU A 19 -101.18 -9.41 78.98
C GLU A 19 -100.19 -10.51 78.55
N LEU A 20 -100.27 -11.70 79.14
CA LEU A 20 -99.44 -12.85 78.78
C LEU A 20 -99.67 -13.29 77.33
N LEU A 21 -100.91 -13.24 76.82
CA LEU A 21 -101.20 -13.53 75.42
C LEU A 21 -100.63 -12.46 74.48
N SER A 22 -100.61 -11.18 74.87
CA SER A 22 -99.95 -10.11 74.10
C SER A 22 -98.44 -10.34 74.07
N GLN A 23 -97.83 -10.59 75.22
CA GLN A 23 -96.40 -10.88 75.33
C GLN A 23 -96.00 -12.10 74.51
N ARG A 24 -96.77 -13.18 74.59
CA ARG A 24 -96.55 -14.38 73.78
C ARG A 24 -96.64 -14.07 72.28
N ARG A 25 -97.60 -13.26 71.84
CA ARG A 25 -97.73 -12.86 70.42
C ARG A 25 -96.53 -12.01 69.99
N GLU A 26 -96.09 -11.07 70.82
CA GLU A 26 -94.91 -10.25 70.56
C GLU A 26 -93.64 -11.11 70.48
N GLU A 27 -93.48 -12.10 71.36
CA GLU A 27 -92.39 -13.08 71.30
C GLU A 27 -92.44 -13.94 70.05
N GLU A 28 -93.62 -14.46 69.68
CA GLU A 28 -93.80 -15.22 68.45
C GLU A 28 -93.43 -14.37 67.23
N ILE A 29 -93.88 -13.10 67.17
CA ILE A 29 -93.48 -12.17 66.11
C ILE A 29 -91.96 -11.96 66.11
N ARG A 30 -91.35 -11.66 67.26
CA ARG A 30 -89.88 -11.49 67.38
C ARG A 30 -89.13 -12.72 66.88
N VAL A 31 -89.54 -13.92 67.27
CA VAL A 31 -88.87 -15.15 66.82
C VAL A 31 -89.02 -15.33 65.32
N THR A 32 -90.20 -15.03 64.74
CA THR A 32 -90.40 -15.11 63.29
C THR A 32 -89.56 -14.09 62.52
N THR A 33 -89.38 -12.87 63.03
CA THR A 33 -88.53 -11.85 62.39
C THR A 33 -87.06 -12.24 62.44
N HIS A 34 -86.54 -12.63 63.61
CA HIS A 34 -85.14 -13.09 63.74
C HIS A 34 -84.88 -14.33 62.87
N ARG A 35 -85.85 -15.25 62.77
CA ARG A 35 -85.74 -16.40 61.87
C ARG A 35 -85.63 -15.98 60.40
N ALA A 36 -86.33 -14.92 59.98
CA ALA A 36 -86.22 -14.39 58.62
C ALA A 36 -84.87 -13.70 58.38
N GLU A 37 -84.39 -12.91 59.34
CA GLU A 37 -83.08 -12.25 59.31
C GLU A 37 -81.95 -13.29 59.23
N LEU A 38 -81.99 -14.35 60.05
CA LEU A 38 -81.01 -15.43 60.00
C LEU A 38 -80.99 -16.14 58.64
N LYS A 39 -82.16 -16.33 58.01
CA LYS A 39 -82.23 -16.89 56.64
C LYS A 39 -81.61 -15.94 55.61
N HIS A 40 -81.82 -14.62 55.76
CA HIS A 40 -81.23 -13.62 54.88
C HIS A 40 -79.70 -13.61 55.00
N LEU A 41 -79.18 -13.55 56.23
CA LEU A 41 -77.73 -13.58 56.50
C LEU A 41 -77.09 -14.87 55.98
N LEU A 42 -77.77 -16.02 56.14
CA LEU A 42 -77.30 -17.29 55.59
C LEU A 42 -77.22 -17.25 54.05
N GLN A 43 -78.21 -16.64 53.41
CA GLN A 43 -78.22 -16.48 51.95
C GLN A 43 -77.09 -15.54 51.47
N GLU A 44 -76.84 -14.44 52.17
CA GLU A 44 -75.74 -13.51 51.87
C GLU A 44 -74.37 -14.20 52.00
N LEU A 45 -74.13 -14.91 53.11
CA LEU A 45 -72.89 -15.66 53.32
C LEU A 45 -72.65 -16.71 52.23
N LEU A 46 -73.71 -17.37 51.74
CA LEU A 46 -73.59 -18.34 50.66
C LEU A 46 -73.14 -17.68 49.35
N VAL A 47 -73.69 -16.50 49.03
CA VAL A 47 -73.30 -15.73 47.84
C VAL A 47 -71.84 -15.26 47.97
N GLU A 48 -71.43 -14.77 49.13
CA GLU A 48 -70.05 -14.36 49.39
C GLU A 48 -69.07 -15.52 49.21
N GLN A 49 -69.41 -16.72 49.70
CA GLN A 49 -68.58 -17.92 49.51
C GLN A 49 -68.40 -18.26 48.02
N GLN A 50 -69.46 -18.15 47.20
CA GLN A 50 -69.36 -18.37 45.76
C GLN A 50 -68.45 -17.33 45.08
N VAL A 51 -68.54 -16.06 45.49
CA VAL A 51 -67.66 -14.99 44.98
C VAL A 51 -66.21 -15.27 45.35
N LEU A 52 -65.94 -15.66 46.60
CA LEU A 52 -64.58 -15.99 47.06
C LEU A 52 -63.97 -17.15 46.28
N GLU A 53 -64.74 -18.21 46.01
CA GLU A 53 -64.25 -19.32 45.19
C GLU A 53 -63.97 -18.87 43.75
N GLY A 54 -64.81 -17.99 43.19
CA GLY A 54 -64.56 -17.36 41.89
C GLY A 54 -63.27 -16.53 41.86
N VAL A 55 -63.00 -15.75 42.90
CA VAL A 55 -61.76 -14.97 43.03
C VAL A 55 -60.55 -15.88 43.18
N LYS A 56 -60.65 -16.94 43.99
CA LYS A 56 -59.60 -17.94 44.18
C LYS A 56 -59.24 -18.64 42.87
N ASN A 57 -60.23 -19.06 42.09
CA ASN A 57 -60.01 -19.68 40.78
C ASN A 57 -59.31 -18.73 39.80
N LYS A 58 -59.76 -17.47 39.72
CA LYS A 58 -59.11 -16.44 38.89
C LYS A 58 -57.66 -16.20 39.32
N ARG A 59 -57.40 -16.16 40.63
CA ARG A 59 -56.04 -16.01 41.17
C ARG A 59 -55.14 -17.18 40.77
N THR A 60 -55.62 -18.41 40.91
CA THR A 60 -54.87 -19.61 40.50
C THR A 60 -54.55 -19.59 39.01
N GLN A 61 -55.52 -19.23 38.17
CA GLN A 61 -55.30 -19.13 36.72
C GLN A 61 -54.24 -18.07 36.37
N ARG A 62 -54.28 -16.90 37.02
CA ARG A 62 -53.26 -15.85 36.84
C ARG A 62 -51.88 -16.32 37.27
N LEU A 63 -51.77 -17.04 38.39
CA LEU A 63 -50.49 -17.59 38.84
C LEU A 63 -49.91 -18.61 37.85
N GLN A 64 -50.74 -19.48 37.29
CA GLN A 64 -50.31 -20.41 36.24
C GLN A 64 -49.82 -19.69 34.98
N GLN A 65 -50.52 -18.63 34.56
CA GLN A 65 -50.11 -17.78 33.44
C GLN A 65 -48.76 -17.10 33.72
N LEU A 66 -48.57 -16.54 34.91
CA LEU A 66 -47.31 -15.94 35.32
C LEU A 66 -46.16 -16.96 35.33
N HIS A 67 -46.40 -18.18 35.82
CA HIS A 67 -45.41 -19.25 35.78
C HIS A 67 -44.98 -19.58 34.36
N LYS A 68 -45.94 -19.69 33.44
CA LYS A 68 -45.66 -19.95 32.02
C LYS A 68 -44.87 -18.81 31.36
N VAL A 69 -45.22 -17.56 31.67
CA VAL A 69 -44.48 -16.39 31.16
C VAL A 69 -43.05 -16.38 31.71
N LYS A 70 -42.87 -16.71 32.99
CA LYS A 70 -41.55 -16.81 33.61
C LYS A 70 -40.69 -17.86 32.91
N GLU A 71 -41.20 -19.07 32.71
CA GLU A 71 -40.48 -20.13 31.97
C GLU A 71 -40.11 -19.71 30.54
N GLN A 72 -40.96 -18.93 29.87
CA GLN A 72 -40.65 -18.39 28.54
C GLN A 72 -39.55 -17.33 28.59
N LEU A 73 -39.52 -16.51 29.64
CA LEU A 73 -38.48 -15.52 29.85
C LEU A 73 -37.14 -16.20 30.13
N ASP A 74 -37.11 -17.17 31.04
CA ASP A 74 -35.90 -17.94 31.40
C ASP A 74 -35.28 -18.59 30.13
N LYS A 75 -36.11 -19.18 29.26
CA LYS A 75 -35.65 -19.74 27.97
C LYS A 75 -35.03 -18.67 27.05
N ARG A 76 -35.62 -17.48 27.00
CA ARG A 76 -35.09 -16.38 26.18
C ARG A 76 -33.77 -15.84 26.74
N GLU A 77 -33.63 -15.79 28.06
CA GLU A 77 -32.37 -15.41 28.71
C GLU A 77 -31.25 -16.41 28.36
N GLU A 78 -31.52 -17.71 28.45
CA GLU A 78 -30.55 -18.74 28.04
C GLU A 78 -30.15 -18.63 26.55
N GLU A 79 -31.12 -18.35 25.66
CA GLU A 79 -30.84 -18.12 24.24
C GLU A 79 -29.98 -16.88 24.00
N LEU A 80 -30.24 -15.79 24.73
CA LEU A 80 -29.44 -14.57 24.67
C LEU A 80 -28.01 -14.81 25.15
N ASP A 81 -27.83 -15.55 26.24
CA ASP A 81 -26.50 -15.88 26.75
C ASP A 81 -25.71 -16.76 25.77
N LYS A 82 -26.36 -17.71 25.11
CA LYS A 82 -25.73 -18.50 24.03
C LYS A 82 -25.30 -17.61 22.86
N ARG A 83 -26.12 -16.62 22.47
CA ARG A 83 -25.79 -15.67 21.41
C ARG A 83 -24.62 -14.76 21.80
N LYS A 84 -24.57 -14.26 23.04
CA LYS A 84 -23.44 -13.47 23.54
C LYS A 84 -22.13 -14.24 23.45
N LYS A 85 -22.10 -15.47 23.99
CA LYS A 85 -20.91 -16.35 23.91
C LYS A 85 -20.47 -16.62 22.46
N ALA A 86 -21.41 -16.70 21.52
CA ALA A 86 -21.09 -16.88 20.11
C ALA A 86 -20.52 -15.61 19.46
N LEU A 87 -20.98 -14.43 19.88
CA LEU A 87 -20.40 -13.15 19.46
C LEU A 87 -18.98 -12.97 20.01
N ASP A 88 -18.76 -13.24 21.30
CA ASP A 88 -17.43 -13.14 21.93
C ASP A 88 -16.39 -13.99 21.17
N LYS A 89 -16.75 -15.23 20.80
CA LYS A 89 -15.89 -16.11 19.98
C LYS A 89 -15.57 -15.52 18.61
N ARG A 90 -16.56 -14.90 17.96
CA ARG A 90 -16.36 -14.26 16.64
C ARG A 90 -15.45 -13.04 16.75
N GLU A 91 -15.56 -12.26 17.82
CA GLU A 91 -14.67 -11.13 18.09
C GLU A 91 -13.22 -11.61 18.28
N GLU A 92 -13.00 -12.65 19.07
CA GLU A 92 -11.66 -13.26 19.22
C GLU A 92 -11.07 -13.77 17.89
N GLU A 93 -11.90 -14.38 17.04
CA GLU A 93 -11.47 -14.82 15.70
C GLU A 93 -11.11 -13.65 14.78
N LEU A 94 -11.89 -12.57 14.81
CA LEU A 94 -11.61 -11.35 14.05
C LEU A 94 -10.30 -10.71 14.51
N ASP A 95 -10.05 -10.63 15.80
CA ASP A 95 -8.80 -10.10 16.34
C ASP A 95 -7.58 -10.93 15.94
N LYS A 96 -7.70 -12.27 15.93
CA LYS A 96 -6.65 -13.15 15.42
C LYS A 96 -6.38 -12.90 13.93
N ARG A 97 -7.44 -12.71 13.12
CA ARG A 97 -7.30 -12.40 11.69
C ARG A 97 -6.64 -11.05 11.45
N LYS A 98 -7.01 -10.00 12.21
CA LYS A 98 -6.36 -8.68 12.14
C LYS A 98 -4.86 -8.79 12.41
N LYS A 99 -4.46 -9.42 13.53
CA LYS A 99 -3.05 -9.65 13.86
C LYS A 99 -2.28 -10.42 12.78
N ALA A 100 -2.94 -11.33 12.08
CA ALA A 100 -2.32 -12.08 10.98
C ALA A 100 -2.17 -11.21 9.71
N LEU A 101 -3.09 -10.29 9.45
CA LEU A 101 -2.97 -9.31 8.36
C LEU A 101 -1.85 -8.32 8.66
N ASP A 102 -1.79 -7.76 9.87
CA ASP A 102 -0.74 -6.81 10.27
C ASP A 102 0.66 -7.40 10.04
N LYS A 103 0.88 -8.67 10.44
CA LYS A 103 2.14 -9.39 10.19
C LYS A 103 2.47 -9.54 8.70
N ARG A 104 1.46 -9.80 7.86
CA ARG A 104 1.65 -9.92 6.41
C ARG A 104 1.99 -8.58 5.78
N GLU A 105 1.40 -7.49 6.28
CA GLU A 105 1.74 -6.14 5.85
C GLU A 105 3.20 -5.80 6.19
N GLU A 106 3.64 -6.07 7.43
CA GLU A 106 5.05 -5.90 7.83
C GLU A 106 6.02 -6.73 6.97
N GLU A 107 5.67 -7.97 6.63
CA GLU A 107 6.48 -8.81 5.74
C GLU A 107 6.55 -8.26 4.30
N LEU A 108 5.43 -7.72 3.80
CA LEU A 108 5.40 -7.10 2.48
C LEU A 108 6.25 -5.84 2.43
N ASP A 109 6.21 -5.00 3.47
CA ASP A 109 7.01 -3.79 3.52
C ASP A 109 8.51 -4.09 3.58
N LYS A 110 8.92 -5.08 4.38
CA LYS A 110 10.32 -5.58 4.37
C LYS A 110 10.77 -6.07 3.00
N ARG A 111 9.88 -6.75 2.25
CA ARG A 111 10.18 -7.20 0.88
C ARG A 111 10.31 -6.04 -0.10
N LYS A 112 9.48 -5.00 0.03
CA LYS A 112 9.61 -3.78 -0.79
C LYS A 112 10.94 -3.09 -0.52
N GLU A 113 11.31 -2.88 0.75
CA GLU A 113 12.60 -2.29 1.10
C GLU A 113 13.79 -3.09 0.55
N ALA A 114 13.73 -4.42 0.61
CA ALA A 114 14.75 -5.28 0.04
C ALA A 114 14.83 -5.17 -1.50
N LEU A 115 13.68 -5.08 -2.18
CA LEU A 115 13.62 -4.86 -3.63
C LEU A 115 14.19 -3.50 -4.02
N ASP A 116 13.88 -2.45 -3.27
CA ASP A 116 14.36 -1.11 -3.56
C ASP A 116 15.88 -1.01 -3.37
N LYS A 117 16.44 -1.62 -2.32
CA LYS A 117 17.91 -1.75 -2.17
C LYS A 117 18.54 -2.46 -3.36
N ARG A 118 17.90 -3.52 -3.84
CA ARG A 118 18.43 -4.31 -4.98
C ARG A 118 18.37 -3.53 -6.30
N LYS A 119 17.37 -2.66 -6.47
CA LYS A 119 17.32 -1.74 -7.62
C LYS A 119 18.46 -0.74 -7.55
N GLU A 120 18.65 -0.10 -6.39
CA GLU A 120 19.75 0.84 -6.17
C GLU A 120 21.12 0.21 -6.48
N GLU A 121 21.34 -1.04 -6.03
CA GLU A 121 22.56 -1.79 -6.35
C GLU A 121 22.74 -2.01 -7.85
N VAL A 122 21.66 -2.32 -8.58
CA VAL A 122 21.69 -2.50 -10.03
C VAL A 122 21.99 -1.18 -10.74
N ASP A 123 21.36 -0.08 -10.31
CA ASP A 123 21.58 1.25 -10.88
C ASP A 123 23.05 1.66 -10.71
N ILE A 124 23.63 1.49 -9.51
CA ILE A 124 25.06 1.72 -9.27
C ILE A 124 25.95 0.86 -10.17
N MET A 125 25.60 -0.42 -10.38
CA MET A 125 26.36 -1.29 -11.27
C MET A 125 26.27 -0.85 -12.73
N MET A 126 25.12 -0.34 -13.17
CA MET A 126 24.94 0.21 -14.52
C MET A 126 25.80 1.46 -14.70
N ASP A 127 25.72 2.43 -13.78
CA ASP A 127 26.51 3.66 -13.81
C ASP A 127 28.01 3.36 -13.90
N ARG A 128 28.50 2.45 -13.04
CA ARG A 128 29.90 2.01 -13.08
C ARG A 128 30.27 1.31 -14.40
N GLY A 129 29.32 0.58 -14.98
CA GLY A 129 29.49 -0.07 -16.29
C GLY A 129 29.65 0.94 -17.41
N ASP A 130 28.86 2.01 -17.38
CA ASP A 130 28.90 3.10 -18.35
C ASP A 130 30.17 3.96 -18.19
N GLU A 131 30.56 4.30 -16.96
CA GLU A 131 31.85 4.98 -16.68
C GLU A 131 33.04 4.17 -17.23
N LYS A 132 33.06 2.85 -16.99
CA LYS A 132 34.12 1.98 -17.51
C LYS A 132 34.14 1.94 -19.04
N ARG A 133 32.97 2.00 -19.68
CA ARG A 133 32.85 2.02 -21.14
C ARG A 133 33.41 3.33 -21.70
N GLU A 134 33.06 4.45 -21.12
CA GLU A 134 33.56 5.79 -21.49
C GLU A 134 35.09 5.89 -21.30
N LEU A 135 35.61 5.39 -20.17
CA LEU A 135 37.04 5.31 -19.93
C LEU A 135 37.75 4.46 -20.99
N ASN A 136 37.20 3.31 -21.36
CA ASN A 136 37.81 2.46 -22.38
C ASN A 136 37.78 3.10 -23.78
N GLU A 137 36.71 3.82 -24.10
CA GLU A 137 36.60 4.55 -25.36
C GLU A 137 37.62 5.69 -25.45
N SER A 138 37.81 6.45 -24.36
CA SER A 138 38.86 7.47 -24.31
C SER A 138 40.27 6.89 -24.43
N HIS A 139 40.58 5.79 -23.75
CA HIS A 139 41.87 5.08 -23.89
C HIS A 139 42.10 4.62 -25.33
N ARG A 140 41.09 4.04 -25.97
CA ARG A 140 41.19 3.62 -27.37
C ARG A 140 41.44 4.80 -28.31
N LYS A 141 40.84 5.96 -28.04
CA LYS A 141 41.06 7.18 -28.81
C LYS A 141 42.50 7.71 -28.64
N THR A 142 43.02 7.75 -27.42
CA THR A 142 44.40 8.19 -27.16
C THR A 142 45.41 7.22 -27.78
N GLU A 143 45.21 5.91 -27.67
CA GLU A 143 46.09 4.92 -28.31
C GLU A 143 46.12 5.07 -29.84
N LEU A 144 44.96 5.34 -30.47
CA LEU A 144 44.90 5.59 -31.91
C LEU A 144 45.58 6.91 -32.28
N GLN A 145 45.44 7.94 -31.44
CA GLN A 145 46.10 9.22 -31.64
C GLN A 145 47.63 9.08 -31.54
N GLU A 146 48.15 8.43 -30.49
CA GLU A 146 49.58 8.16 -30.33
C GLU A 146 50.15 7.35 -31.51
N LYS A 147 49.41 6.33 -31.99
CA LYS A 147 49.79 5.58 -33.18
C LYS A 147 49.89 6.47 -34.42
N CYS A 148 48.92 7.36 -34.62
CA CYS A 148 48.91 8.30 -35.74
C CYS A 148 50.07 9.31 -35.65
N GLU A 149 50.36 9.81 -34.45
CA GLU A 149 51.49 10.71 -34.18
C GLU A 149 52.84 10.04 -34.45
N VAL A 150 53.02 8.79 -34.01
CA VAL A 150 54.23 8.00 -34.27
C VAL A 150 54.43 7.75 -35.77
N GLU A 151 53.38 7.39 -36.51
CA GLU A 151 53.48 7.21 -37.96
C GLU A 151 53.84 8.52 -38.67
N MET A 152 53.21 9.64 -38.32
CA MET A 152 53.55 10.96 -38.88
C MET A 152 55.02 11.35 -38.58
N GLN A 153 55.52 11.05 -37.39
CA GLN A 153 56.93 11.28 -37.06
C GLN A 153 57.90 10.41 -37.86
N LYS A 154 57.53 9.16 -38.17
CA LYS A 154 58.34 8.27 -39.02
C LYS A 154 58.41 8.82 -40.43
N GLU A 155 57.28 9.26 -40.99
CA GLU A 155 57.22 9.88 -42.31
C GLU A 155 58.09 11.14 -42.38
N LEU A 156 58.02 12.00 -41.36
CA LEU A 156 58.87 13.19 -41.29
C LEU A 156 60.36 12.84 -41.24
N ARG A 157 60.76 11.87 -40.41
CA ARG A 157 62.15 11.38 -40.35
C ARG A 157 62.63 10.84 -41.69
N GLN A 158 61.79 10.09 -42.40
CA GLN A 158 62.12 9.60 -43.73
C GLN A 158 62.35 10.75 -44.72
N GLN A 159 61.54 11.81 -44.66
CA GLN A 159 61.75 13.01 -45.49
C GLN A 159 63.04 13.74 -45.13
N GLU A 160 63.33 13.92 -43.84
CA GLU A 160 64.59 14.53 -43.38
C GLU A 160 65.80 13.73 -43.84
N ASP A 161 65.77 12.41 -43.68
CA ASP A 161 66.84 11.51 -44.13
C ASP A 161 67.01 11.56 -45.65
N HIS A 162 65.92 11.62 -46.40
CA HIS A 162 65.95 11.79 -47.86
C HIS A 162 66.63 13.11 -48.26
N LEU A 163 66.28 14.22 -47.60
CA LEU A 163 66.90 15.53 -47.84
C LEU A 163 68.38 15.53 -47.45
N ARG A 164 68.73 14.94 -46.29
CA ARG A 164 70.13 14.77 -45.85
C ARG A 164 70.94 13.95 -46.85
N ALA A 165 70.37 12.87 -47.40
CA ALA A 165 71.01 12.05 -48.41
C ALA A 165 71.25 12.83 -49.72
N ARG A 166 70.25 13.60 -50.19
CA ARG A 166 70.41 14.51 -51.34
C ARG A 166 71.53 15.51 -51.13
N LEU A 167 71.55 16.16 -49.96
CA LEU A 167 72.59 17.11 -49.59
C LEU A 167 73.98 16.45 -49.58
N ARG A 168 74.13 15.28 -48.94
CA ARG A 168 75.38 14.51 -48.96
C ARG A 168 75.85 14.21 -50.39
N CYS A 169 74.96 13.74 -51.27
CA CYS A 169 75.31 13.48 -52.67
C CYS A 169 75.72 14.76 -53.39
N SER A 170 75.04 15.88 -53.15
CA SER A 170 75.40 17.16 -53.78
C SER A 170 76.76 17.68 -53.33
N LEU A 171 77.09 17.56 -52.04
CA LEU A 171 78.37 17.95 -51.47
C LEU A 171 79.49 17.03 -51.97
N TRP A 172 79.24 15.72 -52.00
CA TRP A 172 80.18 14.76 -52.56
C TRP A 172 80.46 15.03 -54.04
N ASN A 173 79.42 15.26 -54.85
CA ASN A 173 79.59 15.68 -56.26
C ASN A 173 80.38 16.98 -56.37
N GLN A 174 80.16 17.96 -55.49
CA GLN A 174 80.95 19.20 -55.48
C GLN A 174 82.43 18.95 -55.15
N GLU A 175 82.73 18.13 -54.15
CA GLU A 175 84.11 17.75 -53.82
C GLU A 175 84.80 16.98 -54.94
N GLU A 176 84.08 16.08 -55.60
CA GLU A 176 84.60 15.30 -56.71
C GLU A 176 84.91 16.19 -57.92
N ASN A 177 84.01 17.10 -58.29
CA ASN A 177 84.27 18.14 -59.30
C ASN A 177 85.50 19.01 -58.97
N LEU A 178 85.71 19.32 -57.68
CA LEU A 178 86.88 20.08 -57.23
C LEU A 178 88.18 19.25 -57.28
N LYS A 179 88.11 17.93 -57.12
CA LYS A 179 89.24 17.01 -57.27
C LYS A 179 89.59 16.80 -58.75
N GLU A 180 88.60 16.63 -59.62
CA GLU A 180 88.80 16.55 -61.07
C GLU A 180 89.48 17.82 -61.61
N ARG A 181 89.01 19.01 -61.21
CA ARG A 181 89.66 20.30 -61.57
C ARG A 181 91.11 20.44 -61.08
N LYS A 182 91.49 19.75 -60.01
CA LYS A 182 92.86 19.73 -59.47
C LYS A 182 93.78 18.72 -60.18
N LEU A 183 93.23 17.62 -60.67
CA LEU A 183 93.96 16.62 -61.47
C LEU A 183 94.24 17.16 -62.90
N GLU A 184 93.31 17.91 -63.49
CA GLU A 184 93.53 18.61 -64.77
C GLU A 184 94.63 19.69 -64.72
N THR A 185 95.08 20.12 -63.53
CA THR A 185 96.16 21.11 -63.34
C THR A 185 97.54 20.49 -63.06
N GLN A 186 97.66 19.16 -62.86
CA GLN A 186 98.94 18.47 -62.61
C GLN A 186 99.46 17.60 -63.78
N GLU A 187 98.67 17.34 -64.82
CA GLU A 187 99.11 16.59 -66.00
C GLU A 187 99.18 17.47 -67.26
N SER A 188 100.15 18.40 -67.36
CA SER A 188 100.53 18.97 -68.68
C SER A 188 101.87 19.70 -68.70
N SER A 189 102.98 18.95 -68.62
CA SER A 189 104.24 19.32 -69.27
C SER A 189 104.54 18.31 -70.40
N GLY A 190 103.93 18.55 -71.58
CA GLY A 190 104.35 18.12 -72.94
C GLY A 190 104.35 16.64 -73.33
N THR A 191 103.93 16.15 -74.52
CA THR A 191 103.39 16.66 -75.82
C THR A 191 102.94 15.39 -76.67
N PRO A 192 102.46 15.43 -77.96
CA PRO A 192 101.07 15.70 -78.42
C PRO A 192 100.42 14.69 -79.45
N ARG A 193 99.08 14.86 -79.65
CA ARG A 193 98.19 14.62 -80.85
C ARG A 193 97.76 13.18 -81.26
N PRO A 194 96.65 13.01 -82.07
CA PRO A 194 95.72 13.98 -82.70
C PRO A 194 94.21 13.72 -82.46
N SER A 195 93.34 14.73 -82.44
CA SER A 195 92.41 15.14 -83.53
C SER A 195 91.28 15.91 -82.80
N GLY A 196 90.75 17.07 -83.21
CA GLY A 196 90.25 17.42 -84.53
C GLY A 196 88.73 17.64 -84.46
N HIS A 197 88.32 18.72 -83.77
CA HIS A 197 87.14 19.60 -83.98
C HIS A 197 85.73 19.01 -84.25
N ALA A 198 84.62 19.57 -83.78
CA ALA A 198 84.30 20.67 -82.86
C ALA A 198 82.77 20.79 -82.78
N GLY A 199 82.28 21.17 -81.60
CA GLY A 199 81.19 22.15 -81.47
C GLY A 199 79.75 21.61 -81.43
N LEU A 200 78.83 22.19 -80.66
CA LEU A 200 78.83 23.43 -79.88
C LEU A 200 77.53 23.44 -79.04
N THR A 201 77.64 23.89 -77.78
CA THR A 201 76.73 24.80 -77.02
C THR A 201 75.24 24.47 -76.82
N ALA A 202 74.53 24.90 -75.77
CA ALA A 202 74.78 25.43 -74.43
C ALA A 202 73.39 25.82 -73.83
N HIS A 203 73.37 26.21 -72.55
CA HIS A 203 72.33 27.00 -71.85
C HIS A 203 71.11 26.24 -71.31
N THR A 204 70.52 26.55 -70.14
CA THR A 204 70.84 27.32 -68.91
C THR A 204 69.70 27.03 -67.92
N HIS A 205 69.98 27.10 -66.60
CA HIS A 205 69.15 27.66 -65.51
C HIS A 205 67.68 28.09 -65.83
N LYS A 206 66.66 27.97 -64.96
CA LYS A 206 66.56 28.27 -63.52
C LYS A 206 65.09 28.12 -63.06
N ASP A 207 64.87 28.15 -61.73
CA ASP A 207 63.63 28.58 -61.02
C ASP A 207 62.41 27.62 -61.07
N THR A 208 61.50 27.45 -60.08
CA THR A 208 61.25 27.98 -58.72
C THR A 208 60.09 27.15 -58.12
N HIS A 209 59.95 27.14 -56.78
CA HIS A 209 58.71 27.25 -55.96
C HIS A 209 57.32 27.21 -56.66
N THR A 210 56.19 26.78 -56.10
CA THR A 210 55.69 26.03 -54.93
C THR A 210 54.15 26.14 -55.02
N HIS A 211 53.45 25.08 -54.59
CA HIS A 211 52.16 25.10 -53.89
C HIS A 211 50.84 25.44 -54.59
N LYS A 212 49.85 24.66 -54.12
CA LYS A 212 48.40 24.87 -54.01
C LYS A 212 47.56 24.34 -55.17
N ASP A 213 46.82 23.28 -54.86
CA ASP A 213 45.36 23.31 -54.82
C ASP A 213 44.93 22.59 -53.53
N THR A 214 44.64 23.31 -52.45
CA THR A 214 43.32 23.84 -52.06
C THR A 214 42.29 22.76 -51.76
N HIS A 215 42.06 22.57 -50.45
CA HIS A 215 40.72 22.27 -49.94
C HIS A 215 39.70 23.23 -50.56
N SER A 216 38.49 22.76 -50.86
CA SER A 216 37.32 23.48 -50.35
C SER A 216 36.00 22.70 -50.38
N PRO A 217 35.03 23.13 -49.55
CA PRO A 217 33.85 22.39 -49.10
C PRO A 217 32.55 22.88 -49.77
N PHE A 218 31.48 22.09 -49.71
CA PHE A 218 30.07 22.51 -49.70
C PHE A 218 29.28 21.30 -49.18
N SER A 219 28.77 21.30 -47.94
CA SER A 219 27.45 21.83 -47.52
C SER A 219 26.26 21.16 -48.21
N SER A 220 25.53 20.30 -47.48
CA SER A 220 24.07 20.38 -47.38
C SER A 220 23.50 19.44 -46.29
N CYS A 221 22.76 20.04 -45.37
CA CYS A 221 21.54 19.61 -44.68
C CYS A 221 21.18 18.11 -44.58
N SER A 222 20.92 17.64 -43.35
CA SER A 222 19.54 17.51 -42.86
C SER A 222 19.51 17.31 -41.35
N GLY A 223 18.68 18.09 -40.67
CA GLY A 223 18.25 17.77 -39.31
C GLY A 223 17.29 16.59 -39.29
N ALA A 224 17.20 15.93 -38.13
CA ALA A 224 16.02 15.25 -37.67
C ALA A 224 16.03 15.26 -36.13
N LEU A 225 15.27 16.21 -35.60
CA LEU A 225 14.60 16.13 -34.31
C LEU A 225 13.35 15.26 -34.50
N GLU A 226 13.28 14.10 -33.84
CA GLU A 226 12.05 13.45 -33.37
C GLU A 226 12.43 12.91 -31.99
N GLN A 227 12.05 13.55 -30.88
CA GLN A 227 10.76 13.36 -30.19
C GLN A 227 10.26 11.93 -30.24
N ILE A 228 10.51 11.18 -29.16
CA ILE A 228 9.57 10.18 -28.66
C ILE A 228 9.35 10.49 -27.18
N THR A 229 8.20 11.12 -26.96
CA THR A 229 7.30 10.87 -25.83
C THR A 229 6.99 9.39 -25.66
#